data_AF-A0A822F480-F1
#
_entry.id   AF-A0A822F480-F1
#
_cell.length_a   1.000
_cell.length_b   1.000
_cell.length_c   1.000
_cell.angle_alpha   90.00
_cell.angle_beta   90.00
_cell.angle_gamma   90.00
#
_symmetry.space_group_name_H-M   'P 1'
#
loop_
_entity.id
_entity.type
_entity.pdbx_description
1 polymer ?
#
loop_
_entity_poly.entity_id
_entity_poly.type
_entity_poly.pdbx_seq_one_letter_code
_entity_poly.pdbx_strand_id
1 'polypeptide(L)'
;DFNFNIEDIYNAQTPNSYGDTHRPASVMLEKAEMQKFKEISAYYEKYESILGQIHLEMCKCYQVGRFSELGSEDFDEESALYHLEQAAELNVKDAIFTLAKIYLDLPRDLLSHYRPMDQANKITKGLNLLIHASELHETEANLYLAQFLDNGVEGSLEKDWKQAAEYYEKYIHIHENESNNIDEDSGTNEPNQSHSTDNGTPFHDLHETVARLATLYKTGGHNLVCNYQKAGDLFNKAAEMATAAMKGRLANKYYMAAEEAYALEPDEE
;
A
#
# COMPACT_ATOMS: atom_id res chain seq x y z
N ASP A 1 24.61 -16.51 11.42
CA ASP A 1 25.69 -16.58 10.42
C ASP A 1 25.31 -17.49 9.27
N PHE A 2 24.57 -16.95 8.30
CA PHE A 2 24.25 -17.66 7.05
C PHE A 2 25.15 -17.06 5.97
N ASN A 3 26.18 -17.80 5.57
CA ASN A 3 27.15 -17.36 4.57
C ASN A 3 26.61 -17.74 3.18
N PHE A 4 25.88 -16.82 2.54
CA PHE A 4 25.37 -17.02 1.19
C PHE A 4 26.49 -16.71 0.20
N ASN A 5 27.20 -17.75 -0.24
CA ASN A 5 28.33 -17.61 -1.16
C ASN A 5 27.83 -17.54 -2.61
N ILE A 6 27.98 -16.37 -3.24
CA ILE A 6 27.64 -16.11 -4.64
C ILE A 6 28.35 -17.08 -5.62
N GLU A 7 29.50 -17.63 -5.23
CA GLU A 7 30.22 -18.62 -6.04
C GLU A 7 29.46 -19.96 -6.20
N ASP A 8 28.57 -20.31 -5.26
CA ASP A 8 27.79 -21.56 -5.33
C ASP A 8 26.72 -21.52 -6.45
N ILE A 9 26.33 -20.31 -6.89
CA ILE A 9 25.43 -20.12 -8.03
C ILE A 9 26.17 -20.33 -9.35
N TYR A 10 27.44 -19.93 -9.44
CA TYR A 10 28.26 -20.07 -10.65
C TYR A 10 28.87 -21.47 -10.81
N ASN A 11 29.12 -22.19 -9.71
CA ASN A 11 29.73 -23.52 -9.73
C ASN A 11 28.75 -24.68 -10.04
N ALA A 12 27.50 -24.39 -10.41
CA ALA A 12 26.50 -25.39 -10.80
C ALA A 12 26.73 -26.01 -12.20
N GLN A 13 27.98 -26.12 -12.67
CA GLN A 13 28.32 -26.82 -13.90
C GLN A 13 29.24 -28.04 -13.68
N THR A 14 28.58 -29.19 -13.85
CA THR A 14 29.07 -30.53 -14.24
C THR A 14 29.69 -31.44 -13.16
N PRO A 15 28.94 -32.44 -12.66
CA PRO A 15 29.55 -33.57 -11.97
C PRO A 15 30.10 -34.54 -13.01
N ASN A 16 31.42 -34.49 -13.18
CA ASN A 16 32.19 -35.45 -13.96
C ASN A 16 32.46 -36.69 -13.08
N SER A 17 31.47 -37.58 -12.92
CA SER A 17 31.72 -38.97 -12.50
C SER A 17 30.51 -39.85 -12.83
N TYR A 18 30.71 -40.79 -13.75
CA TYR A 18 29.77 -41.85 -14.05
C TYR A 18 29.78 -42.88 -12.92
N GLY A 19 28.73 -42.89 -12.10
CA GLY A 19 28.39 -43.95 -11.16
C GLY A 19 26.87 -44.04 -11.05
N ASP A 20 26.32 -45.25 -11.19
CA ASP A 20 24.89 -45.57 -11.31
C ASP A 20 24.01 -44.96 -10.21
N THR A 21 23.51 -43.75 -10.44
CA THR A 21 22.33 -43.21 -9.76
C THR A 21 21.38 -42.72 -10.84
N HIS A 22 20.15 -43.23 -10.82
CA HIS A 22 19.06 -42.84 -11.72
C HIS A 22 19.11 -41.32 -11.96
N ARG A 23 19.29 -40.90 -13.22
CA ARG A 23 19.21 -39.49 -13.60
C ARG A 23 17.90 -38.96 -13.04
N PRO A 24 17.91 -38.00 -12.09
CA PRO A 24 16.66 -37.40 -11.64
C PRO A 24 15.97 -36.86 -12.89
N ALA A 25 14.69 -37.21 -13.05
CA ALA A 25 13.89 -36.76 -14.18
C ALA A 25 14.05 -35.24 -14.35
N SER A 26 14.10 -34.73 -15.58
CA SER A 26 14.25 -33.29 -15.87
C SER A 26 13.30 -32.42 -15.05
N VAL A 27 12.10 -32.94 -14.76
CA VAL A 27 11.07 -32.34 -13.90
C VAL A 27 11.55 -32.11 -12.46
N MET A 28 12.34 -33.01 -11.87
CA MET A 28 12.87 -32.84 -10.51
C MET A 28 13.94 -31.74 -10.45
N LEU A 29 14.78 -31.65 -11.48
CA LEU A 29 15.78 -30.59 -11.60
C LEU A 29 15.10 -29.22 -11.78
N GLU A 30 14.13 -29.14 -12.69
CA GLU A 30 13.33 -27.94 -12.95
C GLU A 30 12.58 -27.47 -11.70
N LYS A 31 11.99 -28.40 -10.92
CA LYS A 31 11.36 -28.07 -9.64
C LYS A 31 12.35 -27.49 -8.63
N ALA A 32 13.55 -28.05 -8.54
CA ALA A 32 14.58 -27.55 -7.63
C ALA A 32 15.10 -26.17 -8.05
N GLU A 33 15.27 -25.92 -9.35
CA GLU A 33 15.65 -24.61 -9.89
C GLU A 33 14.55 -23.57 -9.66
N MET A 34 13.28 -23.92 -9.91
CA MET A 34 12.13 -23.08 -9.61
C MET A 34 12.03 -22.74 -8.13
N GLN A 35 12.33 -23.69 -7.25
CA GLN A 35 12.31 -23.44 -5.82
C GLN A 35 13.42 -22.47 -5.39
N LYS A 36 14.64 -22.63 -5.91
CA LYS A 36 15.73 -21.66 -5.69
C LYS A 36 15.38 -20.27 -6.20
N PHE A 37 14.78 -20.16 -7.40
CA PHE A 37 14.34 -18.88 -7.93
C PHE A 37 13.29 -18.22 -7.04
N LYS A 38 12.33 -18.99 -6.50
CA LYS A 38 11.34 -18.48 -5.53
C LYS A 38 12.00 -18.00 -4.23
N GLU A 39 12.98 -18.73 -3.72
CA GLU A 39 13.71 -18.34 -2.50
C GLU A 39 14.52 -17.05 -2.72
N ILE A 40 15.19 -16.94 -3.88
CA ILE A 40 15.90 -15.72 -4.28
C ILE A 40 14.92 -14.56 -4.47
N SER A 41 13.79 -14.77 -5.15
CA SER A 41 12.73 -13.76 -5.33
C SER A 41 12.23 -13.28 -3.97
N ALA A 42 11.87 -14.20 -3.07
CA ALA A 42 11.39 -13.87 -1.72
C ALA A 42 12.45 -13.14 -0.87
N TYR A 43 13.73 -13.44 -1.07
CA TYR A 43 14.83 -12.70 -0.46
C TYR A 43 14.91 -11.26 -1.00
N TYR A 44 14.84 -11.09 -2.32
CA TYR A 44 14.87 -9.76 -2.96
C TYR A 44 13.60 -8.94 -2.72
N GLU A 45 12.43 -9.58 -2.54
CA GLU A 45 11.18 -8.92 -2.12
C GLU A 45 11.32 -8.24 -0.75
N LYS A 46 12.19 -8.76 0.13
CA LYS A 46 12.46 -8.19 1.45
C LYS A 46 13.69 -7.28 1.47
N TYR A 47 14.48 -7.26 0.40
CA TYR A 47 15.73 -6.53 0.37
C TYR A 47 15.48 -5.07 0.00
N GLU A 48 15.75 -4.17 0.94
CA GLU A 48 15.79 -2.74 0.66
C GLU A 48 17.16 -2.33 0.12
N SER A 49 17.16 -1.56 -0.98
CA SER A 49 18.39 -1.06 -1.58
C SER A 49 19.10 -0.09 -0.62
N ILE A 50 20.26 -0.47 -0.08
CA ILE A 50 21.10 0.42 0.74
C ILE A 50 21.44 1.71 -0.01
N LEU A 51 21.76 1.60 -1.31
CA LEU A 51 22.01 2.77 -2.14
C LEU A 51 20.74 3.64 -2.26
N GLY A 52 19.58 3.02 -2.45
CA GLY A 52 18.30 3.73 -2.48
C GLY A 52 18.01 4.45 -1.17
N GLN A 53 18.25 3.81 -0.04
CA GLN A 53 18.10 4.42 1.29
C GLN A 53 19.05 5.61 1.47
N ILE A 54 20.30 5.51 0.99
CA ILE A 54 21.23 6.66 0.98
C ILE A 54 20.66 7.80 0.13
N HIS A 55 20.13 7.53 -1.06
CA HIS A 55 19.50 8.56 -1.88
C HIS A 55 18.30 9.22 -1.17
N LEU A 56 17.45 8.45 -0.48
CA LEU A 56 16.35 9.01 0.31
C LEU A 56 16.85 9.91 1.45
N GLU A 57 17.89 9.50 2.17
CA GLU A 57 18.51 10.32 3.22
C GLU A 57 19.21 11.58 2.67
N MET A 58 19.79 11.51 1.46
CA MET A 58 20.34 12.67 0.77
C MET A 58 19.24 13.69 0.45
N CYS A 59 18.08 13.25 -0.07
CA CYS A 59 16.92 14.11 -0.27
C CYS A 59 16.51 14.83 1.02
N LYS A 60 16.40 14.10 2.14
CA LYS A 60 16.10 14.68 3.45
C LYS A 60 17.16 15.71 3.87
N CYS A 61 18.45 15.41 3.67
CA CYS A 61 19.54 16.33 3.99
C CYS A 61 19.48 17.64 3.18
N TYR A 62 19.14 17.58 1.89
CA TYR A 62 18.91 18.79 1.10
C TYR A 62 17.73 19.59 1.65
N GLN A 63 16.59 18.96 1.91
CA GLN A 63 15.39 19.65 2.39
C GLN A 63 15.61 20.39 3.72
N VAL A 64 16.41 19.85 4.63
CA VAL A 64 16.74 20.53 5.91
C VAL A 64 17.86 21.57 5.78
N GLY A 65 18.32 21.85 4.56
CA GLY A 65 19.35 22.85 4.28
C GLY A 65 20.76 22.43 4.70
N ARG A 66 21.03 21.13 4.88
CA ARG A 66 22.34 20.64 5.37
C ARG A 66 23.51 20.98 4.42
N PHE A 67 23.22 21.12 3.13
CA PHE A 67 24.18 21.48 2.08
C PHE A 67 24.10 22.95 1.66
N SER A 68 23.16 23.72 2.21
CA SER A 68 23.01 25.14 1.91
C SER A 68 24.11 25.96 2.56
N GLU A 69 24.40 27.14 1.99
CA GLU A 69 25.32 28.10 2.61
C GLU A 69 24.81 28.54 3.98
N LEU A 70 25.74 28.82 4.90
CA LEU A 70 25.42 29.17 6.28
C LEU A 70 24.55 30.44 6.31
N GLY A 71 23.29 30.31 6.74
CA GLY A 71 22.33 31.42 6.82
C GLY A 71 21.40 31.55 5.61
N SER A 72 21.46 30.65 4.62
CA SER A 72 20.43 30.52 3.58
C SER A 72 19.22 29.76 4.14
N GLU A 73 18.02 30.30 3.91
CA GLU A 73 16.75 29.59 4.18
C GLU A 73 16.33 28.71 2.98
N ASP A 74 16.91 28.96 1.81
CA ASP A 74 16.66 28.18 0.60
C ASP A 74 17.53 26.92 0.57
N PHE A 75 16.97 25.85 0.01
CA PHE A 75 17.69 24.63 -0.34
C PHE A 75 17.56 24.32 -1.83
N ASP A 76 18.51 23.53 -2.34
CA ASP A 76 18.48 23.06 -3.72
C ASP A 76 17.38 22.00 -3.89
N GLU A 77 16.18 22.45 -4.26
CA GLU A 77 15.02 21.60 -4.54
C GLU A 77 15.26 20.63 -5.71
N GLU A 78 16.04 21.02 -6.73
CA GLU A 78 16.34 20.18 -7.88
C GLU A 78 17.22 18.99 -7.47
N SER A 79 18.27 19.25 -6.69
CA SER A 79 19.11 18.18 -6.13
C SER A 79 18.34 17.26 -5.18
N ALA A 80 17.46 17.83 -4.35
CA ALA A 80 16.61 17.04 -3.45
C ALA A 80 15.69 16.10 -4.25
N LEU A 81 15.02 16.61 -5.27
CA LEU A 81 14.15 15.83 -6.15
C LEU A 81 14.94 14.74 -6.89
N TYR A 82 16.11 15.06 -7.45
CA TYR A 82 16.95 14.08 -8.12
C TYR A 82 17.24 12.88 -7.20
N HIS A 83 17.63 13.15 -5.96
CA HIS A 83 17.87 12.09 -4.99
C HIS A 83 16.60 11.29 -4.66
N LEU A 84 15.44 11.93 -4.58
CA LEU A 84 14.17 11.23 -4.40
C LEU A 84 13.83 10.31 -5.59
N GLU A 85 14.05 10.77 -6.82
CA GLU A 85 13.85 9.99 -8.04
C GLU A 85 14.77 8.77 -8.09
N GLN A 86 16.06 8.96 -7.77
CA GLN A 86 17.02 7.85 -7.70
C GLN A 86 16.65 6.82 -6.62
N ALA A 87 16.15 7.27 -5.46
CA ALA A 87 15.66 6.34 -4.43
C ALA A 87 14.45 5.53 -4.92
N ALA A 88 13.54 6.16 -5.66
CA ALA A 88 12.38 5.47 -6.22
C ALA A 88 12.76 4.49 -7.34
N GLU A 89 13.72 4.82 -8.21
CA GLU A 89 14.28 3.91 -9.22
C GLU A 89 14.95 2.67 -8.60
N LEU A 90 15.42 2.80 -7.35
CA LEU A 90 16.01 1.72 -6.55
C LEU A 90 14.99 1.00 -5.66
N ASN A 91 13.69 1.12 -5.96
CA ASN A 91 12.56 0.46 -5.27
C ASN A 91 12.43 0.79 -3.77
N VAL A 92 12.83 1.98 -3.35
CA VAL A 92 12.52 2.43 -1.98
C VAL A 92 11.05 2.87 -1.94
N LYS A 93 10.21 2.08 -1.25
CA LYS A 93 8.75 2.29 -1.18
C LYS A 93 8.36 3.70 -0.73
N ASP A 94 9.04 4.24 0.29
CA ASP A 94 8.77 5.58 0.81
C ASP A 94 9.02 6.67 -0.24
N ALA A 95 10.06 6.48 -1.07
CA ALA A 95 10.40 7.40 -2.15
C ALA A 95 9.38 7.32 -3.29
N ILE A 96 9.00 6.11 -3.70
CA ILE A 96 7.96 5.86 -4.72
C ILE A 96 6.64 6.49 -4.27
N PHE A 97 6.24 6.25 -3.02
CA PHE A 97 5.00 6.77 -2.48
C PHE A 97 5.01 8.29 -2.33
N THR A 98 6.13 8.87 -1.90
CA THR A 98 6.32 10.33 -1.86
C THR A 98 6.22 10.95 -3.26
N LEU A 99 6.83 10.34 -4.28
CA LEU A 99 6.68 10.80 -5.67
C LEU A 99 5.23 10.68 -6.14
N ALA A 100 4.54 9.59 -5.82
CA ALA A 100 3.11 9.45 -6.12
C ALA A 100 2.32 10.61 -5.50
N LYS A 101 2.59 10.94 -4.23
CA LYS A 101 1.98 12.09 -3.54
C LYS A 101 2.30 13.43 -4.23
N ILE A 102 3.53 13.63 -4.71
CA ILE A 102 3.91 14.82 -5.50
C ILE A 102 3.08 14.92 -6.80
N TYR A 103 3.01 13.83 -7.57
CA TYR A 103 2.33 13.80 -8.86
C TYR A 103 0.79 13.85 -8.72
N LEU A 104 0.23 13.43 -7.59
CA LEU A 104 -1.21 13.47 -7.34
C LEU A 104 -1.64 14.67 -6.48
N ASP A 105 -0.72 15.58 -6.17
CA ASP A 105 -0.93 16.71 -5.25
C ASP A 105 -1.51 16.30 -3.89
N LEU A 106 -1.15 15.11 -3.42
CA LEU A 106 -1.54 14.63 -2.11
C LEU A 106 -0.67 15.29 -1.02
N PRO A 107 -1.19 15.37 0.22
CA PRO A 107 -0.41 15.79 1.38
C PRO A 107 0.86 14.94 1.56
N ARG A 108 1.98 15.59 1.90
CA ARG A 108 3.29 14.95 2.07
C ARG A 108 4.24 15.83 2.87
N ASP A 109 5.21 15.19 3.52
CA ASP A 109 6.22 15.86 4.34
C ASP A 109 7.46 16.25 3.55
N LEU A 110 7.87 15.40 2.59
CA LEU A 110 9.02 15.66 1.73
C LEU A 110 8.62 16.47 0.50
N LEU A 111 9.41 17.50 0.20
CA LEU A 111 9.24 18.41 -0.92
C LEU A 111 7.81 18.97 -0.98
N SER A 112 7.25 19.38 0.16
CA SER A 112 5.84 19.79 0.32
C SER A 112 5.41 20.92 -0.63
N HIS A 113 6.34 21.82 -1.00
CA HIS A 113 6.10 22.95 -1.89
C HIS A 113 6.44 22.67 -3.37
N TYR A 114 7.15 21.58 -3.66
CA TYR A 114 7.56 21.24 -5.02
C TYR A 114 6.36 20.94 -5.93
N ARG A 115 6.43 21.36 -7.19
CA ARG A 115 5.41 21.05 -8.20
C ARG A 115 6.09 20.57 -9.50
N PRO A 116 5.70 19.42 -10.07
CA PRO A 116 6.24 18.95 -11.33
C PRO A 116 6.03 19.94 -12.48
N MET A 117 7.00 20.04 -13.40
CA MET A 117 6.88 20.92 -14.56
C MET A 117 5.88 20.39 -15.61
N ASP A 118 5.86 19.07 -15.83
CA ASP A 118 4.91 18.41 -16.75
C ASP A 118 3.59 18.13 -16.03
N GLN A 119 2.56 18.89 -16.40
CA GLN A 119 1.20 18.75 -15.87
C GLN A 119 0.34 17.79 -16.70
N ALA A 120 0.67 17.51 -17.96
CA ALA A 120 -0.21 16.81 -18.87
C ALA A 120 -0.35 15.31 -18.52
N ASN A 121 0.74 14.68 -18.08
CA ASN A 121 0.77 13.25 -17.71
C ASN A 121 0.91 13.03 -16.21
N LYS A 122 0.75 14.09 -15.41
CA LYS A 122 1.02 14.09 -13.98
C LYS A 122 0.20 13.04 -13.25
N ILE A 123 -1.10 13.00 -13.52
CA ILE A 123 -2.05 12.07 -12.89
C ILE A 123 -1.69 10.62 -13.23
N THR A 124 -1.49 10.30 -14.52
CA THR A 124 -1.13 8.95 -14.96
C THR A 124 0.18 8.48 -14.33
N LYS A 125 1.21 9.33 -14.30
CA LYS A 125 2.49 9.00 -13.64
C LYS A 125 2.30 8.77 -12.15
N GLY A 126 1.52 9.62 -11.48
CA GLY A 126 1.19 9.49 -10.07
C GLY A 126 0.44 8.20 -9.73
N LEU A 127 -0.57 7.84 -10.53
CA LEU A 127 -1.34 6.60 -10.36
C LEU A 127 -0.47 5.35 -10.55
N ASN A 128 0.41 5.34 -11.57
CA ASN A 128 1.34 4.23 -11.78
C ASN A 128 2.31 4.06 -10.61
N LEU A 129 2.83 5.15 -10.06
CA LEU A 129 3.69 5.12 -8.87
C LEU A 129 2.92 4.62 -7.64
N LEU A 130 1.65 4.99 -7.52
CA LEU A 130 0.80 4.56 -6.40
C LEU A 130 0.48 3.06 -6.47
N ILE A 131 0.23 2.52 -7.66
CA ILE A 131 0.10 1.07 -7.90
C ILE A 131 1.40 0.37 -7.50
N HIS A 132 2.56 0.88 -7.93
CA HIS A 132 3.85 0.30 -7.59
C HIS A 132 4.10 0.34 -6.07
N ALA A 133 3.74 1.42 -5.38
CA ALA A 133 3.82 1.49 -3.92
C ALA A 133 2.93 0.42 -3.24
N SER A 134 1.71 0.20 -3.74
CA SER A 134 0.80 -0.84 -3.25
C SER A 134 1.36 -2.26 -3.45
N GLU A 135 2.08 -2.51 -4.54
CA GLU A 135 2.78 -3.77 -4.81
C GLU A 135 3.95 -3.98 -3.85
N LEU A 136 4.64 -2.90 -3.46
CA LEU A 136 5.68 -2.90 -2.41
C LEU A 136 5.12 -2.87 -0.98
N HIS A 137 3.85 -3.24 -0.81
CA HIS A 137 3.16 -3.34 0.47
C HIS A 137 3.05 -2.03 1.26
N GLU A 138 3.06 -0.88 0.57
CA GLU A 138 2.69 0.39 1.19
C GLU A 138 1.18 0.40 1.46
N THR A 139 0.78 0.41 2.72
CA THR A 139 -0.62 0.21 3.13
C THR A 139 -1.47 1.40 2.72
N GLU A 140 -1.02 2.63 3.01
CA GLU A 140 -1.70 3.87 2.65
C GLU A 140 -1.94 4.00 1.14
N ALA A 141 -1.03 3.46 0.32
CA ALA A 141 -1.18 3.49 -1.14
C ALA A 141 -2.47 2.77 -1.60
N ASN A 142 -2.87 1.68 -0.94
CA ASN A 142 -4.14 0.99 -1.23
C ASN A 142 -5.34 1.89 -0.98
N LEU A 143 -5.32 2.65 0.12
CA LEU A 143 -6.41 3.54 0.48
C LEU A 143 -6.55 4.67 -0.56
N TYR A 144 -5.44 5.29 -0.95
CA TYR A 144 -5.46 6.31 -2.00
C TYR A 144 -5.94 5.74 -3.34
N LEU A 145 -5.46 4.57 -3.76
CA LEU A 145 -5.92 3.93 -5.00
C LEU A 145 -7.42 3.67 -4.97
N ALA A 146 -7.93 3.13 -3.86
CA ALA A 146 -9.35 2.90 -3.68
C ALA A 146 -10.14 4.21 -3.84
N GLN A 147 -9.71 5.30 -3.23
CA GLN A 147 -10.36 6.60 -3.34
C GLN A 147 -10.34 7.19 -4.75
N PHE A 148 -9.21 7.03 -5.48
CA PHE A 148 -9.11 7.47 -6.86
C PHE A 148 -10.05 6.68 -7.78
N LEU A 149 -10.16 5.36 -7.61
CA LEU A 149 -11.07 4.50 -8.38
C LEU A 149 -12.53 4.71 -8.00
N ASP A 150 -12.80 5.04 -6.74
CA ASP A 150 -14.13 5.31 -6.20
C ASP A 150 -14.70 6.63 -6.76
N ASN A 151 -13.91 7.70 -6.70
CA ASN A 151 -14.31 9.03 -7.14
C ASN A 151 -14.08 9.28 -8.64
N GLY A 152 -13.14 8.55 -9.25
CA GLY A 152 -12.60 8.87 -10.57
C GLY A 152 -11.78 10.17 -10.55
N VAL A 153 -11.08 10.43 -11.65
CA VAL A 153 -10.40 11.68 -11.93
C VAL A 153 -10.83 12.15 -13.30
N GLU A 154 -11.47 13.32 -13.36
CA GLU A 154 -12.02 13.85 -14.60
C GLU A 154 -10.95 13.90 -15.71
N GLY A 155 -11.25 13.26 -16.85
CA GLY A 155 -10.37 13.21 -18.01
C GLY A 155 -9.13 12.30 -17.88
N SER A 156 -8.92 11.63 -16.74
CA SER A 156 -7.74 10.78 -16.52
C SER A 156 -8.07 9.37 -16.03
N LEU A 157 -9.08 9.20 -15.17
CA LEU A 157 -9.45 7.91 -14.59
C LEU A 157 -10.97 7.81 -14.43
N GLU A 158 -11.58 6.83 -15.08
CA GLU A 158 -13.00 6.53 -14.87
C GLU A 158 -13.21 5.81 -13.52
N LYS A 159 -14.42 5.93 -12.97
CA LYS A 159 -14.79 5.22 -11.75
C LYS A 159 -14.85 3.72 -12.01
N ASP A 160 -14.19 2.95 -11.17
CA ASP A 160 -14.26 1.49 -11.13
C ASP A 160 -14.45 1.03 -9.68
N TRP A 161 -15.70 0.83 -9.31
CA TRP A 161 -16.06 0.46 -7.94
C TRP A 161 -15.71 -0.98 -7.61
N LYS A 162 -15.52 -1.83 -8.62
CA LYS A 162 -15.04 -3.18 -8.41
C LYS A 162 -13.59 -3.16 -7.95
N GLN A 163 -12.73 -2.49 -8.70
CA GLN A 163 -11.32 -2.35 -8.30
C GLN A 163 -11.17 -1.54 -7.01
N ALA A 164 -11.97 -0.48 -6.82
CA ALA A 164 -11.96 0.29 -5.57
C ALA A 164 -12.30 -0.62 -4.37
N ALA A 165 -13.31 -1.48 -4.49
CA ALA A 165 -13.67 -2.42 -3.43
C ALA A 165 -12.53 -3.39 -3.09
N GLU A 166 -11.83 -3.92 -4.09
CA GLU A 166 -10.67 -4.80 -3.90
C GLU A 166 -9.55 -4.11 -3.11
N TYR A 167 -9.22 -2.85 -3.43
CA TYR A 167 -8.21 -2.09 -2.68
C TYR A 167 -8.67 -1.69 -1.27
N TYR A 168 -9.94 -1.33 -1.08
CA TYR A 168 -10.49 -1.09 0.25
C TYR A 168 -10.43 -2.34 1.12
N GLU A 169 -10.78 -3.51 0.57
CA GLU A 169 -10.68 -4.79 1.27
C GLU A 169 -9.24 -5.13 1.64
N LYS A 170 -8.31 -4.94 0.70
CA LYS A 170 -6.87 -5.12 0.95
C LYS A 170 -6.39 -4.25 2.11
N TYR A 171 -6.75 -2.97 2.11
CA TYR A 171 -6.41 -2.03 3.19
C TYR A 171 -7.00 -2.48 4.54
N ILE A 172 -8.29 -2.79 4.59
CA ILE A 172 -8.98 -3.23 5.81
C ILE A 172 -8.36 -4.51 6.37
N HIS A 173 -8.07 -5.49 5.50
CA HIS A 173 -7.49 -6.76 5.91
C HIS A 173 -6.11 -6.60 6.55
N ILE A 174 -5.27 -5.72 6.01
CA ILE A 174 -3.93 -5.46 6.57
C ILE A 174 -4.06 -4.89 7.98
N HIS A 175 -4.90 -3.87 8.18
CA HIS A 175 -5.10 -3.25 9.50
C HIS A 175 -5.73 -4.19 10.54
N GLU A 176 -6.61 -5.10 10.12
CA GLU A 176 -7.17 -6.12 11.02
C GLU A 176 -6.11 -7.12 11.47
N ASN A 177 -5.25 -7.57 10.56
CA ASN A 177 -4.18 -8.50 10.90
C ASN A 177 -3.12 -7.84 11.80
N GLU A 178 -2.79 -6.56 11.57
CA GLU A 178 -1.89 -5.80 12.43
C GLU A 178 -2.44 -5.69 13.86
N SER A 179 -3.73 -5.42 14.02
CA SER A 179 -4.36 -5.36 15.34
C SER A 179 -4.41 -6.70 16.07
N ASN A 180 -4.45 -7.81 15.33
CA ASN A 180 -4.53 -9.17 15.91
C ASN A 180 -3.15 -9.78 16.27
N ASN A 181 -2.06 -9.24 15.72
CA ASN A 181 -0.68 -9.69 16.01
C ASN A 181 -0.03 -8.95 17.19
N ILE A 182 -0.80 -8.19 17.96
CA ILE A 182 -0.32 -7.59 19.20
C ILE A 182 -0.31 -8.70 20.27
N ASP A 183 0.85 -9.35 20.43
CA ASP A 183 1.08 -10.31 21.51
C ASP A 183 0.77 -9.66 22.87
N GLU A 184 -0.07 -10.30 23.68
CA GLU A 184 -0.51 -9.88 25.02
C GLU A 184 0.63 -9.69 26.05
N ASP A 185 1.90 -9.88 25.66
CA ASP A 185 3.08 -9.79 26.55
C ASP A 185 3.73 -8.39 26.58
N SER A 186 3.31 -7.46 25.73
CA SER A 186 3.76 -6.06 25.83
C SER A 186 2.82 -5.29 26.75
N GLY A 187 3.14 -5.26 28.05
CA GLY A 187 2.41 -4.58 29.13
C GLY A 187 2.29 -3.05 29.03
N THR A 188 2.31 -2.48 27.83
CA THR A 188 1.97 -1.08 27.57
C THR A 188 0.47 -0.99 27.26
N ASN A 189 -0.34 -0.83 28.31
CA ASN A 189 -1.73 -0.38 28.19
C ASN A 189 -1.78 1.09 27.74
N GLU A 190 -1.16 1.43 26.61
CA GLU A 190 -1.53 2.65 25.91
C GLU A 190 -2.74 2.31 25.04
N PRO A 191 -3.90 2.94 25.27
CA PRO A 191 -5.03 2.77 24.37
C PRO A 191 -4.55 3.16 22.98
N ASN A 192 -4.74 2.25 22.01
CA ASN A 192 -4.55 2.47 20.57
C ASN A 192 -5.15 3.85 20.20
N GLN A 193 -4.34 4.90 20.31
CA GLN A 193 -4.52 6.04 19.45
C GLN A 193 -4.20 5.43 18.11
N SER A 194 -5.21 5.30 17.24
CA SER A 194 -4.95 5.30 15.81
C SER A 194 -3.87 6.34 15.62
N HIS A 195 -2.74 5.97 15.02
CA HIS A 195 -1.75 6.95 14.62
C HIS A 195 -2.53 7.96 13.78
N SER A 196 -2.95 9.04 14.42
CA SER A 196 -3.51 10.22 13.80
C SER A 196 -2.27 10.80 13.16
N THR A 197 -1.92 10.28 11.99
CA THR A 197 -1.02 10.98 11.10
C THR A 197 -1.80 12.22 10.71
N ASP A 198 -1.50 13.31 11.40
CA ASP A 198 -2.02 14.67 11.21
C ASP A 198 -1.55 15.25 9.86
N ASN A 199 -1.72 14.48 8.79
CA ASN A 199 -1.15 14.72 7.48
C ASN A 199 -2.26 14.84 6.41
N GLY A 200 -3.45 15.32 6.77
CA GLY A 200 -4.44 15.81 5.81
C GLY A 200 -5.10 14.77 4.90
N THR A 201 -5.06 13.47 5.24
CA THR A 201 -5.73 12.42 4.45
C THR A 201 -7.25 12.40 4.75
N PRO A 202 -8.16 12.42 3.77
CA PRO A 202 -9.59 12.61 4.04
C PRO A 202 -10.36 11.45 4.70
N PHE A 203 -9.72 10.30 4.97
CA PHE A 203 -10.36 9.10 5.54
C PHE A 203 -9.41 8.42 6.53
N HIS A 204 -9.33 8.93 7.76
CA HIS A 204 -8.33 8.46 8.72
C HIS A 204 -8.79 7.30 9.61
N ASP A 205 -10.09 7.03 9.71
CA ASP A 205 -10.57 5.97 10.59
C ASP A 205 -11.05 4.75 9.81
N LEU A 206 -10.61 3.57 10.25
CA LEU A 206 -10.94 2.29 9.64
C LEU A 206 -12.46 2.07 9.50
N HIS A 207 -13.26 2.51 10.49
CA HIS A 207 -14.73 2.40 10.42
C HIS A 207 -15.34 3.20 9.27
N GLU A 208 -14.76 4.33 8.89
CA GLU A 208 -15.23 5.14 7.75
C GLU A 208 -14.90 4.45 6.42
N THR A 209 -13.72 3.84 6.32
CA THR A 209 -13.33 3.03 5.15
C THR A 209 -14.25 1.83 4.98
N VAL A 210 -14.53 1.10 6.06
CA VAL A 210 -15.45 -0.05 6.05
C VAL A 210 -16.87 0.40 5.66
N ALA A 211 -17.37 1.51 6.23
CA ALA A 211 -18.67 2.06 5.87
C ALA A 211 -18.73 2.53 4.41
N ARG A 212 -17.62 3.06 3.86
CA ARG A 212 -17.55 3.43 2.44
C ARG A 212 -17.64 2.20 1.55
N LEU A 213 -16.90 1.15 1.87
CA LEU A 213 -16.98 -0.14 1.16
C LEU A 213 -18.40 -0.73 1.21
N ALA A 214 -19.04 -0.70 2.37
CA ALA A 214 -20.44 -1.12 2.54
C ALA A 214 -21.38 -0.33 1.61
N THR A 215 -21.16 0.98 1.48
CA THR A 215 -21.93 1.84 0.58
C THR A 215 -21.77 1.42 -0.87
N LEU A 216 -20.55 1.10 -1.32
CA LEU A 216 -20.31 0.63 -2.69
C LEU A 216 -21.11 -0.65 -2.99
N TYR A 217 -21.08 -1.62 -2.07
CA TYR A 217 -21.84 -2.87 -2.21
C TYR A 217 -23.36 -2.65 -2.13
N LYS A 218 -23.84 -1.71 -1.32
CA LYS A 218 -25.28 -1.36 -1.24
C LYS A 218 -25.76 -0.74 -2.54
N THR A 219 -25.00 0.18 -3.13
CA THR A 219 -25.45 0.88 -4.34
C THR A 219 -25.24 0.07 -5.62
N GLY A 220 -24.09 -0.62 -5.75
CA GLY A 220 -23.67 -1.22 -7.02
C GLY A 220 -23.49 -0.21 -8.16
N GLY A 221 -22.98 -0.65 -9.30
CA GLY A 221 -22.61 0.21 -10.45
C GLY A 221 -21.10 0.30 -10.66
N HIS A 222 -20.67 0.97 -11.74
CA HIS A 222 -19.24 1.13 -12.09
C HIS A 222 -18.45 -0.19 -12.00
N ASN A 223 -18.94 -1.22 -12.70
CA ASN A 223 -18.41 -2.59 -12.71
C ASN A 223 -18.61 -3.41 -11.42
N LEU A 224 -19.19 -2.85 -10.37
CA LEU A 224 -19.53 -3.57 -9.14
C LEU A 224 -21.00 -4.00 -9.13
N VAL A 225 -21.26 -5.26 -8.80
CA VAL A 225 -22.63 -5.77 -8.59
C VAL A 225 -23.05 -5.47 -7.16
N CYS A 226 -24.31 -5.05 -6.96
CA CYS A 226 -24.85 -4.84 -5.63
C CYS A 226 -24.85 -6.17 -4.83
N ASN A 227 -24.48 -6.08 -3.56
CA ASN A 227 -24.55 -7.19 -2.62
C ASN A 227 -25.03 -6.65 -1.27
N TYR A 228 -26.35 -6.71 -1.08
CA TYR A 228 -27.02 -6.14 0.09
C TYR A 228 -26.63 -6.84 1.39
N GLN A 229 -26.51 -8.17 1.37
CA GLN A 229 -26.05 -8.97 2.50
C GLN A 229 -24.65 -8.53 2.95
N LYS A 230 -23.69 -8.48 2.00
CA LYS A 230 -22.32 -8.05 2.29
C LYS A 230 -22.27 -6.59 2.76
N ALA A 231 -23.10 -5.72 2.18
CA ALA A 231 -23.20 -4.33 2.62
C ALA A 231 -23.70 -4.22 4.06
N GLY A 232 -24.74 -4.98 4.43
CA GLY A 232 -25.24 -5.03 5.80
C GLY A 232 -24.19 -5.51 6.79
N ASP A 233 -23.48 -6.59 6.47
CA ASP A 233 -22.41 -7.14 7.30
C ASP A 233 -21.27 -6.13 7.51
N LEU A 234 -20.87 -5.42 6.45
CA LEU A 234 -19.85 -4.37 6.52
C LEU A 234 -20.34 -3.14 7.31
N PHE A 235 -21.60 -2.73 7.19
CA PHE A 235 -22.13 -1.63 8.00
C PHE A 235 -22.19 -1.98 9.48
N ASN A 236 -22.58 -3.22 9.83
CA ASN A 236 -22.52 -3.70 11.21
C ASN A 236 -21.10 -3.68 11.75
N LYS A 237 -20.13 -4.18 10.97
CA LYS A 237 -18.71 -4.13 11.31
C LYS A 237 -18.22 -2.70 11.53
N ALA A 238 -18.57 -1.76 10.65
CA ALA A 238 -18.26 -0.34 10.82
C ALA A 238 -18.90 0.24 12.10
N ALA A 239 -20.12 -0.17 12.44
CA ALA A 239 -20.81 0.26 13.64
C ALA A 239 -20.12 -0.22 14.93
N GLU A 240 -19.67 -1.47 14.95
CA GLU A 240 -18.89 -2.05 16.05
C GLU A 240 -17.55 -1.32 16.22
N MET A 241 -16.81 -1.11 15.13
CA MET A 241 -15.55 -0.34 15.15
C MET A 241 -15.77 1.11 15.62
N ALA A 242 -16.82 1.78 15.15
CA ALA A 242 -17.17 3.12 15.60
C ALA A 242 -17.58 3.15 17.08
N THR A 243 -18.26 2.11 17.58
CA THR A 243 -18.60 1.98 19.01
C THR A 243 -17.35 1.79 19.85
N ALA A 244 -16.42 0.95 19.41
CA ALA A 244 -15.12 0.75 20.07
C ALA A 244 -14.31 2.06 20.11
N ALA A 245 -14.38 2.87 19.05
CA ALA A 245 -13.80 4.22 18.99
C ALA A 245 -14.64 5.28 19.75
N MET A 246 -15.63 4.89 20.55
CA MET A 246 -16.52 5.76 21.32
C MET A 246 -17.34 6.76 20.47
N LYS A 247 -17.52 6.50 19.17
CA LYS A 247 -18.32 7.30 18.23
C LYS A 247 -19.78 6.81 18.15
N GLY A 248 -20.46 6.70 19.29
CA GLY A 248 -21.80 6.09 19.37
C GLY A 248 -22.88 6.67 18.45
N ARG A 249 -22.85 7.99 18.16
CA ARG A 249 -23.78 8.59 17.18
C ARG A 249 -23.55 8.07 15.76
N LEU A 250 -22.28 7.89 15.39
CA LEU A 250 -21.90 7.36 14.09
C LEU A 250 -22.20 5.86 14.00
N ALA A 251 -21.93 5.11 15.07
CA ALA A 251 -22.30 3.70 15.18
C ALA A 251 -23.80 3.47 14.96
N ASN A 252 -24.68 4.25 15.60
CA ASN A 252 -26.13 4.16 15.39
C ASN A 252 -26.52 4.41 13.92
N LYS A 253 -25.85 5.35 13.24
CA LYS A 253 -26.07 5.61 11.82
C LYS A 253 -25.69 4.39 10.96
N TYR A 254 -24.59 3.73 11.29
CA TYR A 254 -24.16 2.52 10.59
C TYR A 254 -25.08 1.32 10.87
N TYR A 255 -25.53 1.10 12.11
CA TYR A 255 -26.54 0.08 12.40
C TYR A 255 -27.83 0.29 11.62
N MET A 256 -28.33 1.53 11.55
CA MET A 256 -29.49 1.84 10.71
C MET A 256 -29.24 1.55 9.22
N ALA A 257 -28.06 1.91 8.72
CA ALA A 257 -27.69 1.64 7.32
C ALA A 257 -27.56 0.14 7.02
N ALA A 258 -27.18 -0.67 8.01
CA ALA A 258 -27.14 -2.13 7.91
C ALA A 258 -28.54 -2.73 7.76
N GLU A 259 -29.47 -2.35 8.64
CA GLU A 259 -30.88 -2.78 8.56
C GLU A 259 -31.53 -2.39 7.22
N GLU A 260 -31.25 -1.18 6.74
CA GLU A 260 -31.69 -0.75 5.41
C GLU A 260 -31.09 -1.59 4.28
N ALA A 261 -29.84 -2.05 4.41
CA ALA A 261 -29.22 -2.89 3.40
C ALA A 261 -29.88 -4.27 3.38
N TYR A 262 -30.03 -4.94 4.53
CA TYR A 262 -30.70 -6.25 4.61
C TYR A 262 -32.15 -6.19 4.11
N ALA A 263 -32.88 -5.10 4.38
CA ALA A 263 -34.25 -4.93 3.91
C ALA A 263 -34.39 -4.80 2.38
N LEU A 264 -33.29 -4.55 1.64
CA LEU A 264 -33.28 -4.49 0.18
C LEU A 264 -32.96 -5.85 -0.47
N GLU A 265 -32.63 -6.87 0.32
CA GLU A 265 -32.45 -8.22 -0.18
C GLU A 265 -33.79 -8.72 -0.75
N PRO A 266 -33.85 -9.13 -2.03
CA PRO A 266 -35.08 -9.65 -2.60
C PRO A 266 -35.44 -10.97 -1.92
N ASP A 267 -36.69 -11.08 -1.45
CA ASP A 267 -37.24 -12.35 -0.99
C ASP A 267 -37.08 -13.39 -2.11
N GLU A 268 -36.41 -14.52 -1.82
CA GLU A 268 -36.30 -15.63 -2.77
C GLU A 268 -37.71 -16.18 -3.08
N GLU A 269 -38.27 -15.86 -4.24
CA GLU A 269 -39.49 -16.47 -4.81
C GLU A 269 -39.24 -17.84 -5.44
#